data_AF-A0A316V523-F1
#
_entry.id   AF-A0A316V523-F1
#
_cell.length_a   1.000
_cell.length_b   1.000
_cell.length_c   1.000
_cell.angle_alpha   90.00
_cell.angle_beta   90.00
_cell.angle_gamma   90.00
#
_symmetry.space_group_name_H-M   'P 1'
#
loop_
_entity.id
_entity.type
_entity.pdbx_description
1 polymer ?
#
loop_
_entity_poly.entity_id
_entity_poly.type
_entity_poly.pdbx_seq_one_letter_code
_entity_poly.pdbx_strand_id
1 'polypeptide(L)'
;MAEEQKKRNNEIYGKGTTSTASFRQIVEESAAEADLIVQSLNKTDMRSGMPLYRTSRAIDGKAGLTFYLEDDVIFLERKSERSQFDPVSVEDLIKSCT
;
A
#
# COMPACT_ATOMS: atom_id res chain seq x y z
N MET A 1 -33.77 -33.70 1.52
CA MET A 1 -33.74 -32.56 0.57
C MET A 1 -32.95 -31.36 1.11
N ALA A 2 -32.06 -31.54 2.11
CA ALA A 2 -31.28 -30.45 2.73
C ALA A 2 -29.78 -30.46 2.35
N GLU A 3 -29.32 -31.46 1.58
CA GLU A 3 -27.90 -31.64 1.27
C GLU A 3 -27.42 -30.89 0.03
N GLU A 4 -28.32 -30.42 -0.82
CA GLU A 4 -27.97 -29.76 -2.08
C GLU A 4 -27.54 -28.29 -1.90
N GLN A 5 -27.93 -27.67 -0.79
CA GLN A 5 -27.64 -26.26 -0.53
C GLN A 5 -26.22 -26.03 0.03
N LYS A 6 -25.57 -27.07 0.59
CA LYS A 6 -24.26 -26.95 1.23
C LYS A 6 -23.09 -26.92 0.22
N LYS A 7 -23.29 -27.42 -1.00
CA LYS A 7 -22.25 -27.44 -2.04
C LYS A 7 -22.07 -26.11 -2.77
N ARG A 8 -23.09 -25.25 -2.84
CA ARG A 8 -23.00 -23.96 -3.55
C ARG A 8 -22.24 -22.87 -2.79
N ASN A 9 -22.18 -22.95 -1.47
CA ASN A 9 -21.50 -21.93 -0.66
C ASN A 9 -19.97 -22.11 -0.60
N ASN A 10 -19.43 -23.24 -1.08
CA ASN A 10 -18.00 -23.52 -1.04
C ASN A 10 -17.25 -23.13 -2.33
N GLU A 11 -17.95 -22.64 -3.36
CA GLU A 11 -17.35 -22.32 -4.66
C GLU A 11 -17.00 -20.83 -4.82
N ILE A 12 -17.35 -20.00 -3.83
CA ILE A 12 -17.08 -18.55 -3.84
C ILE A 12 -15.72 -18.19 -3.21
N TYR A 13 -14.99 -19.17 -2.67
CA TYR A 13 -13.58 -19.02 -2.27
C TYR A 13 -12.61 -19.51 -3.36
N GLY A 14 -13.11 -19.69 -4.59
CA GLY A 14 -12.42 -20.35 -5.70
C GLY A 14 -11.85 -19.44 -6.78
N LYS A 15 -11.54 -18.15 -6.50
CA LYS A 15 -10.74 -17.36 -7.47
C LYS A 15 -10.04 -16.16 -6.82
N GLY A 16 -8.72 -16.30 -6.71
CA GLY A 16 -7.80 -15.32 -6.14
C GLY A 16 -6.90 -16.08 -5.19
N THR A 17 -5.64 -16.26 -5.57
CA THR A 17 -4.62 -16.88 -4.73
C THR A 17 -4.56 -16.15 -3.40
N THR A 18 -5.29 -16.62 -2.38
CA THR A 18 -5.27 -16.06 -1.02
C THR A 18 -4.01 -16.56 -0.32
N SER A 19 -2.86 -16.20 -0.89
CA SER A 19 -1.64 -16.07 -0.11
C SER A 19 -1.87 -14.83 0.74
N THR A 20 -1.75 -14.94 2.06
CA THR A 20 -1.80 -13.82 3.01
C THR A 20 -1.13 -12.57 2.42
N ALA A 21 -1.93 -11.63 1.91
CA ALA A 21 -1.40 -10.44 1.26
C ALA A 21 -0.59 -9.67 2.30
N SER A 22 0.66 -9.36 1.98
CA SER A 22 1.47 -8.50 2.86
C SER A 22 0.83 -7.10 2.91
N PHE A 23 0.96 -6.37 4.02
CA PHE A 23 0.43 -5.01 4.13
C PHE A 23 0.86 -4.12 2.95
N ARG A 24 2.10 -4.29 2.48
CA ARG A 24 2.60 -3.67 1.26
C ARG A 24 1.73 -3.92 0.03
N GLN A 25 1.30 -5.17 -0.20
CA GLN A 25 0.46 -5.50 -1.36
C GLN A 25 -0.89 -4.80 -1.27
N ILE A 26 -1.47 -4.72 -0.07
CA ILE A 26 -2.72 -3.99 0.17
C ILE A 26 -2.53 -2.50 -0.17
N VAL A 27 -1.43 -1.89 0.26
CA VAL A 27 -1.10 -0.49 -0.09
C VAL A 27 -0.91 -0.31 -1.59
N GLU A 28 -0.21 -1.23 -2.25
CA GLU A 28 0.02 -1.20 -3.69
C GLU A 28 -1.29 -1.36 -4.48
N GLU A 29 -2.18 -2.25 -4.05
CA GLU A 29 -3.51 -2.45 -4.64
C GLU A 29 -4.39 -1.21 -4.47
N SER A 30 -4.49 -0.65 -3.26
CA SER A 30 -5.28 0.56 -3.02
C SER A 30 -4.72 1.80 -3.74
N ALA A 31 -3.41 1.91 -3.89
CA ALA A 31 -2.80 2.96 -4.70
C ALA A 31 -3.14 2.77 -6.19
N ALA A 32 -3.10 1.54 -6.70
CA ALA A 32 -3.44 1.23 -8.08
C ALA A 32 -4.92 1.55 -8.41
N GLU A 33 -5.84 1.33 -7.48
CA GLU A 33 -7.26 1.73 -7.62
C GLU A 33 -7.44 3.25 -7.80
N ALA A 34 -6.47 4.06 -7.36
CA ALA A 34 -6.47 5.52 -7.48
C ALA A 34 -5.55 6.04 -8.62
N ASP A 35 -5.16 5.19 -9.58
CA ASP A 35 -4.19 5.51 -10.65
C ASP A 35 -2.83 6.00 -10.11
N LEU A 36 -2.45 5.53 -8.92
CA LEU A 36 -1.16 5.81 -8.31
C LEU A 36 -0.21 4.62 -8.50
N ILE A 37 1.06 4.94 -8.68
CA ILE A 37 2.14 3.98 -8.83
C ILE A 37 3.01 4.03 -7.58
N VAL A 38 3.19 2.87 -6.94
CA VAL A 38 4.13 2.68 -5.83
C VAL A 38 5.44 2.12 -6.38
N GLN A 39 6.55 2.81 -6.11
CA GLN A 39 7.89 2.43 -6.56
C GLN A 39 8.85 2.34 -5.37
N SER A 40 9.66 1.29 -5.30
CA SER A 40 10.75 1.22 -4.32
C SER A 40 11.88 2.17 -4.71
N LEU A 41 12.42 2.92 -3.74
CA LEU A 41 13.49 3.89 -3.98
C LEU A 41 14.90 3.28 -3.89
N ASN A 42 15.02 1.98 -3.56
CA ASN A 42 16.30 1.31 -3.25
C ASN A 42 17.15 2.10 -2.23
N LYS A 43 16.47 2.82 -1.34
CA LYS A 43 17.03 3.59 -0.24
C LYS A 43 16.34 3.16 1.04
N THR A 44 17.02 3.30 2.15
CA THR A 44 16.45 3.10 3.48
C THR A 44 16.45 4.40 4.24
N ASP A 45 15.47 4.56 5.14
CA ASP A 45 15.51 5.66 6.08
C ASP A 45 16.69 5.47 7.05
N MET A 46 17.42 6.54 7.33
CA MET A 46 18.63 6.46 8.18
C MET A 46 18.30 6.24 9.66
N ARG A 47 17.07 6.52 10.09
CA ARG A 47 16.65 6.44 11.49
C ARG A 47 15.92 5.13 11.79
N SER A 48 14.97 4.72 10.96
CA SER A 48 14.24 3.45 11.13
C SER A 48 14.97 2.26 10.48
N GLY A 49 15.78 2.51 9.46
CA GLY A 49 16.40 1.44 8.65
C GLY A 49 15.44 0.81 7.63
N MET A 50 14.20 1.30 7.54
CA MET A 50 13.15 0.72 6.70
C MET A 50 13.29 1.14 5.24
N PRO A 51 12.92 0.28 4.28
CA PRO A 51 12.97 0.61 2.86
C PRO A 51 11.99 1.75 2.53
N LEU A 52 12.48 2.72 1.77
CA LEU A 52 11.70 3.85 1.29
C LEU A 52 11.00 3.50 -0.03
N TYR A 53 9.75 3.94 -0.11
CA TYR A 53 8.87 3.83 -1.25
C TYR A 53 8.43 5.21 -1.69
N ARG A 54 7.95 5.29 -2.93
CA ARG A 54 7.39 6.49 -3.51
C ARG A 54 6.06 6.21 -4.18
N THR A 55 5.05 7.00 -3.84
CA THR A 55 3.74 6.97 -4.50
C THR A 55 3.60 8.19 -5.41
N SER A 56 3.19 8.00 -6.67
CA SER A 56 2.99 9.09 -7.63
C SER A 56 2.03 8.71 -8.75
N ARG A 57 1.30 9.69 -9.31
CA ARG A 57 0.40 9.52 -10.48
C ARG A 57 1.11 9.28 -11.81
N ALA A 58 2.40 9.62 -11.90
CA ALA A 58 3.16 9.50 -13.14
C ALA A 58 4.41 8.64 -12.93
N ILE A 59 4.79 7.86 -13.95
CA ILE A 59 6.01 7.05 -13.97
C ILE A 59 7.26 7.93 -13.77
N ASP A 60 7.23 9.18 -14.24
CA ASP A 60 8.32 10.17 -14.11
C ASP A 60 8.62 10.55 -12.65
N GLY A 61 7.74 10.20 -11.70
CA GLY A 61 7.94 10.43 -10.27
C GLY A 61 7.87 11.90 -9.83
N LYS A 62 7.59 12.84 -10.74
CA LYS A 62 7.34 14.24 -10.38
C LYS A 62 6.12 14.34 -9.46
N ALA A 63 6.28 15.09 -8.37
CA ALA A 63 5.29 15.26 -7.30
C ALA A 63 4.92 13.97 -6.53
N GLY A 64 5.78 12.93 -6.53
CA GLY A 64 5.55 11.74 -5.70
C GLY A 64 5.90 11.95 -4.22
N LEU A 65 5.10 11.34 -3.34
CA LEU A 65 5.27 11.29 -1.89
C LEU A 65 6.19 10.14 -1.48
N THR A 66 7.12 10.39 -0.55
CA THR A 66 8.02 9.36 0.01
C THR A 66 7.40 8.79 1.28
N PHE A 67 7.42 7.47 1.45
CA PHE A 67 6.95 6.83 2.67
C PHE A 67 7.73 5.53 2.95
N TYR A 68 7.63 5.01 4.16
CA TYR A 68 8.00 3.63 4.46
C TYR A 68 6.84 2.90 5.12
N LEU A 69 6.97 1.57 5.18
CA LEU A 69 6.02 0.69 5.84
C LEU A 69 6.71 0.03 7.02
N GLU A 70 6.06 0.00 8.17
CA GLU A 70 6.51 -0.73 9.36
C GLU A 70 5.30 -1.45 9.94
N ASP A 71 5.37 -2.78 10.02
CA ASP A 71 4.25 -3.68 10.28
C ASP A 71 3.01 -3.34 9.40
N ASP A 72 1.96 -2.79 10.02
CA ASP A 72 0.69 -2.40 9.38
C ASP A 72 0.47 -0.86 9.38
N VAL A 73 1.56 -0.09 9.49
CA VAL A 73 1.51 1.38 9.55
C VAL A 73 2.32 1.99 8.42
N ILE A 74 1.74 3.02 7.78
CA ILE A 74 2.43 3.82 6.76
C ILE A 74 3.03 5.04 7.43
N PHE A 75 4.30 5.29 7.18
CA PHE A 75 4.98 6.49 7.66
C PHE A 75 5.31 7.39 6.48
N LEU A 76 4.60 8.50 6.37
CA LEU A 76 4.67 9.43 5.24
C LEU A 76 5.61 10.59 5.55
N GLU A 77 6.52 10.91 4.62
CA GLU A 77 7.47 12.01 4.76
C GLU A 77 6.74 13.37 4.74
N ARG A 78 7.03 14.24 5.73
CA ARG A 78 6.51 15.60 5.73
C ARG A 78 7.03 16.41 4.56
N LYS A 79 6.14 17.13 3.89
CA LYS A 79 6.51 18.10 2.85
C LYS A 79 7.39 19.23 3.38
N SER A 80 7.19 19.65 4.64
CA SER A 80 7.92 20.75 5.27
C SER A 80 9.32 20.36 5.78
N GLU A 81 9.51 19.10 6.15
CA GLU A 81 10.69 18.62 6.86
C GLU A 81 11.09 17.25 6.31
N ARG A 82 12.09 17.23 5.43
CA ARG A 82 12.62 15.98 4.88
C ARG A 82 13.19 15.10 5.99
N SER A 83 13.03 13.79 5.85
CA SER A 83 13.42 12.79 6.86
C SER A 83 12.64 12.83 8.18
N GLN A 84 11.52 13.57 8.25
CA GLN A 84 10.51 13.36 9.29
C GLN A 84 9.30 12.66 8.69
N PHE A 85 8.86 11.59 9.33
CA PHE A 85 7.74 10.79 8.87
C PHE A 85 6.67 10.75 9.95
N ASP A 86 5.42 10.96 9.55
CA ASP A 86 4.26 10.84 10.42
C ASP A 86 3.46 9.59 10.05
N PRO A 87 2.90 8.86 11.04
CA PRO A 87 2.05 7.72 10.77
C PRO A 87 0.74 8.18 10.11
N VAL A 88 0.38 7.54 9.00
CA VAL A 88 -0.84 7.80 8.24
C VAL A 88 -1.52 6.50 7.86
N SER A 89 -2.82 6.58 7.58
CA SER A 89 -3.60 5.46 7.02
C SER A 89 -3.38 5.35 5.51
N VAL A 90 -3.74 4.19 4.93
CA VAL A 90 -3.74 3.97 3.47
C VAL A 90 -4.57 5.04 2.75
N GLU A 91 -5.75 5.36 3.29
CA GLU A 91 -6.63 6.38 2.73
C GLU A 91 -5.99 7.78 2.74
N ASP A 92 -5.29 8.15 3.82
CA ASP A 92 -4.63 9.45 3.94
C ASP A 92 -3.44 9.57 2.98
N LEU A 93 -2.70 8.47 2.76
CA LEU A 93 -1.65 8.42 1.74
C LEU A 93 -2.21 8.74 0.35
N ILE A 94 -3.32 8.10 -0.03
CA ILE A 94 -3.97 8.28 -1.33
C ILE A 94 -4.52 9.71 -1.47
N LYS A 95 -5.21 10.21 -0.44
CA LYS A 95 -5.74 11.59 -0.41
C LYS A 95 -4.63 12.62 -0.53
N SER A 96 -3.46 12.38 0.09
CA SER A 96 -2.32 13.29 0.03
C SER A 96 -1.69 13.43 -1.36
N CYS A 97 -2.00 12.48 -2.26
CA CYS A 97 -1.42 12.36 -3.60
C CYS A 97 -2.38 12.81 -4.72
N THR A 98 -3.67 12.98 -4.42
CA THR A 98 -4.73 13.37 -5.37
C THR A 98 -4.86 14.89 -5.46
#